data_AF-A0A3D9C0M6-F1
#
_entry.id   AF-A0A3D9C0M6-F1
#
_cell.length_a   1.000
_cell.length_b   1.000
_cell.length_c   1.000
_cell.angle_alpha   90.00
_cell.angle_beta   90.00
_cell.angle_gamma   90.00
#
_symmetry.space_group_name_H-M   'P 1'
#
loop_
_entity.id
_entity.type
_entity.pdbx_description
1 polymer ?
#
loop_
_entity_poly.entity_id
_entity_poly.type
_entity_poly.pdbx_seq_one_letter_code
_entity_poly.pdbx_strand_id
1 'polypeptide(L)'
;MAERNSRGILKFNNGEGQKLLKMNYSVSRSTDVSGRVASDPSNALIKVTVEATEKSDILESLLNGKYKPTVGEIVFNKSHEEGTLINLKWENGYVIQHEVDFDAIDSNSMLISFVISAET
;
A
#
# COMPACT_ATOMS: atom_id res chain seq x y z
N MET A 1 -13.60 18.15 -15.62
CA MET A 1 -12.46 18.73 -14.87
C MET A 1 -11.84 17.62 -14.03
N ALA A 2 -10.93 16.82 -14.59
CA ALA A 2 -10.25 15.74 -13.86
C ALA A 2 -8.79 15.63 -14.33
N GLU A 3 -8.07 16.76 -14.37
CA GLU A 3 -6.72 16.84 -14.96
C GLU A 3 -5.64 17.31 -13.97
N ARG A 4 -5.75 16.96 -12.67
CA ARG A 4 -4.70 17.30 -11.69
C ARG A 4 -4.44 16.26 -10.59
N ASN A 5 -4.81 15.00 -10.80
CA ASN A 5 -4.53 13.98 -9.80
C ASN A 5 -3.07 13.54 -9.91
N SER A 6 -2.33 13.63 -8.80
CA SER A 6 -1.01 13.03 -8.67
C SER A 6 -1.12 11.54 -8.99
N ARG A 7 -0.21 11.04 -9.83
CA ARG A 7 -0.22 9.64 -10.26
C ARG A 7 0.62 8.82 -9.29
N GLY A 8 -0.02 7.94 -8.54
CA GLY A 8 0.65 6.93 -7.71
C GLY A 8 0.89 5.64 -8.49
N ILE A 9 2.08 5.08 -8.35
CA ILE A 9 2.45 3.78 -8.93
C ILE A 9 2.93 2.90 -7.80
N LEU A 10 2.38 1.69 -7.70
CA LEU A 10 2.84 0.62 -6.81
C LEU A 10 3.69 -0.37 -7.61
N LYS A 11 4.84 -0.78 -7.09
CA LYS A 11 5.54 -2.00 -7.51
C LYS A 11 5.60 -2.96 -6.34
N PHE A 12 4.87 -4.07 -6.46
CA PHE A 12 4.86 -5.13 -5.45
C PHE A 12 5.89 -6.21 -5.81
N ASN A 13 6.74 -6.62 -4.85
CA ASN A 13 7.80 -7.62 -5.04
C ASN A 13 8.68 -7.39 -6.27
N ASN A 14 9.06 -6.13 -6.55
CA ASN A 14 9.81 -5.73 -7.75
C ASN A 14 9.13 -6.08 -9.07
N GLY A 15 7.81 -6.32 -9.05
CA GLY A 15 6.99 -6.52 -10.23
C GLY A 15 6.77 -5.22 -11.02
N GLU A 16 5.91 -5.33 -12.02
CA GLU A 16 5.52 -4.20 -12.86
C GLU A 16 4.72 -3.15 -12.06
N GLY A 17 4.81 -1.91 -12.52
CA GLY A 17 4.08 -0.79 -11.92
C GLY A 17 2.57 -0.94 -12.11
N GLN A 18 1.84 -0.95 -11.00
CA GLN A 18 0.39 -0.98 -10.93
C GLN A 18 -0.14 0.40 -10.55
N LYS A 19 -1.31 0.76 -11.07
CA LYS A 19 -1.94 2.05 -10.75
C LYS A 19 -2.46 2.05 -9.31
N LEU A 20 -1.93 2.97 -8.51
CA LEU A 20 -2.37 3.18 -7.14
C LEU A 20 -3.57 4.11 -7.10
N LEU A 21 -4.64 3.68 -6.43
CA LEU A 21 -5.87 4.47 -6.28
C LEU A 21 -5.96 5.13 -4.90
N LYS A 22 -5.55 4.42 -3.86
CA LYS A 22 -5.54 4.92 -2.48
C LYS A 22 -4.41 4.26 -1.70
N MET A 23 -3.77 5.05 -0.84
CA MET A 23 -2.84 4.53 0.16
C MET A 23 -3.02 5.25 1.48
N ASN A 24 -2.89 4.51 2.56
CA ASN A 24 -2.76 5.02 3.91
C ASN A 24 -1.66 4.25 4.63
N TYR A 25 -0.67 4.95 5.17
CA TYR A 25 0.33 4.38 6.05
C TYR A 25 0.20 5.01 7.43
N SER A 26 0.25 4.18 8.46
CA SER A 26 0.21 4.64 9.85
C SER A 26 1.24 3.88 10.69
N VAL A 27 1.92 4.61 11.56
CA VAL A 27 2.74 4.07 12.65
C VAL A 27 2.31 4.74 13.93
N SER A 28 2.27 3.98 15.02
CA SER A 28 1.86 4.50 16.32
C SER A 28 2.86 4.09 17.40
N ARG A 29 2.89 4.86 18.49
CA ARG A 29 3.56 4.48 19.73
C ARG A 29 2.64 4.82 20.88
N SER A 30 2.75 4.07 21.97
CA SER A 30 1.92 4.29 23.15
C SER A 30 2.42 5.48 23.98
N THR A 31 1.50 6.10 24.71
CA THR A 31 1.80 7.15 25.70
C THR A 31 1.29 6.75 27.07
N ASP A 32 1.99 7.16 28.12
CA ASP A 32 1.52 6.99 29.50
C ASP A 32 0.42 8.01 29.86
N VAL A 33 -0.10 7.92 31.08
CA VAL A 33 -1.15 8.81 31.60
C VAL A 33 -0.73 10.29 31.67
N SER A 34 0.57 10.58 31.63
CA SER A 34 1.11 11.94 31.61
C SER A 34 1.36 12.48 30.20
N GLY A 35 1.08 11.67 29.17
CA GLY A 35 1.34 12.01 27.77
C GLY A 35 2.78 11.80 27.31
N ARG A 36 3.62 11.16 28.12
CA ARG A 36 5.00 10.83 27.74
C ARG A 36 5.04 9.55 26.92
N VAL A 37 6.06 9.42 26.06
CA VAL A 37 6.27 8.22 25.25
C VAL A 37 6.52 7.01 26.14
N ALA A 38 5.80 5.92 25.88
CA ALA A 38 5.84 4.70 26.68
C ALA A 38 6.25 3.44 25.90
N SER A 39 6.41 3.52 24.58
CA SER A 39 6.90 2.41 23.76
C SER A 39 7.66 2.88 22.52
N ASP A 40 8.36 1.93 21.92
CA ASP A 40 8.87 2.07 20.57
C ASP A 40 7.71 2.15 19.55
N PRO A 41 7.96 2.71 18.35
CA PRO A 41 7.02 2.67 17.24
C PRO A 41 6.65 1.23 16.87
N SER A 42 5.37 1.00 16.63
CA SER A 42 4.83 -0.30 16.23
C SER A 42 3.61 -0.14 15.32
N ASN A 43 3.11 -1.26 14.81
CA ASN A 43 1.95 -1.31 13.92
C ASN A 43 2.16 -0.45 12.66
N ALA A 44 3.32 -0.59 12.02
CA ALA A 44 3.59 0.01 10.72
C ALA A 44 2.73 -0.70 9.66
N LEU A 45 1.51 -0.20 9.51
CA LEU A 45 0.50 -0.76 8.62
C LEU A 45 0.36 0.10 7.39
N ILE A 46 0.56 -0.49 6.22
CA ILE A 46 0.36 0.13 4.92
C ILE A 46 -0.91 -0.47 4.32
N LYS A 47 -1.95 0.34 4.14
CA LYS A 47 -3.20 -0.02 3.48
C LYS A 47 -3.17 0.53 2.07
N VAL A 48 -3.37 -0.34 1.09
CA VAL A 48 -3.23 -0.02 -0.33
C VAL A 48 -4.47 -0.47 -1.07
N THR A 49 -4.97 0.37 -1.96
CA THR A 49 -6.01 0.02 -2.94
C THR A 49 -5.48 0.28 -4.35
N VAL A 50 -5.52 -0.74 -5.19
CA VAL A 50 -5.12 -0.70 -6.61
C VAL A 50 -6.27 -1.11 -7.50
N GLU A 51 -6.17 -0.75 -8.77
CA GLU A 51 -7.02 -1.29 -9.83
C GLU A 51 -6.69 -2.78 -10.02
N ALA A 52 -7.72 -3.63 -10.06
CA ALA A 52 -7.50 -5.06 -10.20
C ALA A 52 -6.83 -5.38 -11.54
N THR A 53 -5.89 -6.32 -11.51
CA THR A 53 -5.23 -6.86 -12.70
C THR A 53 -5.42 -8.37 -12.74
N GLU A 54 -4.98 -9.02 -13.82
CA GLU A 54 -4.97 -10.48 -13.94
C GLU A 54 -3.98 -11.18 -12.99
N LYS A 55 -3.13 -10.42 -12.27
CA LYS A 55 -2.10 -10.96 -11.38
C LYS A 55 -2.69 -11.30 -10.01
N SER A 56 -2.31 -12.47 -9.49
CA SER A 56 -2.68 -13.01 -8.17
C SER A 56 -1.56 -12.92 -7.14
N ASP A 57 -0.47 -12.23 -7.44
CA ASP A 57 0.77 -12.17 -6.64
C ASP A 57 0.56 -11.66 -5.19
N ILE A 58 -0.30 -10.66 -5.01
CA ILE A 58 -0.64 -10.12 -3.68
C ILE A 58 -1.41 -11.16 -2.86
N LEU A 59 -2.41 -11.82 -3.45
CA LEU A 59 -3.20 -12.86 -2.79
C LEU A 59 -2.33 -14.09 -2.47
N GLU A 60 -1.47 -14.49 -3.40
CA GLU A 60 -0.54 -15.60 -3.21
C GLU A 60 0.45 -15.33 -2.08
N SER A 61 0.90 -14.08 -1.94
CA SER A 61 1.76 -13.68 -0.82
C SER A 61 1.06 -13.88 0.54
N LEU A 62 -0.25 -13.63 0.61
CA LEU A 62 -1.05 -13.89 1.82
C LEU A 62 -1.25 -15.40 2.08
N LEU A 63 -1.64 -16.17 1.05
CA LEU A 63 -2.04 -17.57 1.21
C LEU A 63 -0.85 -18.54 1.31
N ASN A 64 0.17 -18.34 0.47
CA ASN A 64 1.29 -19.26 0.29
C ASN A 64 2.61 -18.70 0.87
N GLY A 65 2.64 -17.39 1.13
CA GLY A 65 3.80 -16.65 1.61
C GLY A 65 3.80 -16.33 3.09
N LYS A 66 3.13 -17.11 3.95
CA LYS A 66 2.94 -16.80 5.39
C LYS A 66 4.18 -16.27 6.12
N TYR A 67 5.36 -16.80 5.79
CA TYR A 67 6.65 -16.40 6.39
C TYR A 67 7.63 -15.83 5.37
N LYS A 68 7.18 -15.58 4.13
CA LYS A 68 8.00 -14.98 3.09
C LYS A 68 7.80 -13.47 3.14
N PRO A 69 8.85 -12.69 3.46
CA PRO A 69 8.76 -11.25 3.42
C PRO A 69 8.53 -10.77 1.99
N THR A 70 7.81 -9.67 1.88
CA THR A 70 7.56 -8.94 0.64
C THR A 70 8.27 -7.60 0.69
N VAL A 71 8.60 -7.09 -0.50
CA VAL A 71 9.15 -5.74 -0.68
C VAL A 71 8.20 -4.96 -1.58
N GLY A 72 8.22 -3.64 -1.46
CA GLY A 72 7.49 -2.83 -2.42
C GLY A 72 7.87 -1.37 -2.41
N GLU A 73 7.51 -0.72 -3.51
CA GLU A 73 7.82 0.67 -3.79
C GLU A 73 6.53 1.38 -4.23
N ILE A 74 6.20 2.49 -3.57
CA ILE A 74 5.10 3.38 -3.94
C ILE A 74 5.70 4.73 -4.33
N VAL A 75 5.53 5.08 -5.60
CA VAL A 75 6.01 6.35 -6.16
C VAL A 75 4.82 7.25 -6.45
N PHE A 76 4.77 8.40 -5.80
CA PHE A 76 3.87 9.48 -6.15
C PHE A 76 4.59 10.45 -7.08
N ASN A 77 4.07 10.64 -8.28
CA ASN A 77 4.59 11.61 -9.23
C ASN A 77 3.97 13.00 -9.00
N LYS A 78 4.76 14.04 -9.27
CA LYS A 78 4.29 15.43 -9.23
C LYS A 78 3.19 15.61 -10.29
N SER A 79 2.17 16.40 -9.96
CA SER A 79 1.01 16.58 -10.85
C SER A 79 1.26 17.55 -12.02
N HIS A 80 2.33 18.36 -11.98
CA HIS A 80 2.53 19.49 -12.90
C HIS A 80 3.89 19.47 -13.63
N GLU A 81 4.79 18.55 -13.27
CA GLU A 81 6.12 18.41 -13.90
C GLU A 81 6.58 16.97 -13.82
N GLU A 82 7.52 16.58 -14.68
CA GLU A 82 8.16 15.27 -14.58
C GLU A 82 9.05 15.24 -13.33
N GLY A 83 8.71 14.35 -12.40
CA GLY A 83 9.48 14.18 -11.18
C GLY A 83 8.72 13.38 -10.12
N THR A 84 9.49 12.73 -9.26
CA THR A 84 8.96 12.08 -8.06
C THR A 84 8.66 13.11 -6.98
N LEU A 85 7.45 13.07 -6.43
CA LEU A 85 7.05 13.85 -5.27
C LEU A 85 7.44 13.12 -3.98
N ILE A 86 7.00 11.88 -3.83
CA ILE A 86 7.25 11.02 -2.67
C ILE A 86 7.57 9.62 -3.19
N ASN A 87 8.62 9.01 -2.63
CA ASN A 87 8.92 7.59 -2.82
C ASN A 87 8.87 6.91 -1.44
N LEU A 88 7.93 5.98 -1.26
CA LEU A 88 7.81 5.16 -0.07
C LEU A 88 8.22 3.74 -0.43
N LYS A 89 9.07 3.16 0.40
CA LYS A 89 9.51 1.78 0.25
C LYS A 89 9.20 1.03 1.52
N TRP A 90 8.93 -0.26 1.39
CA TRP A 90 8.93 -1.14 2.53
C TRP A 90 9.79 -2.36 2.26
N GLU A 91 10.37 -2.86 3.34
CA GLU A 91 11.11 -4.11 3.42
C GLU A 91 10.53 -4.98 4.53
N ASN A 92 10.74 -6.30 4.41
CA ASN A 92 10.21 -7.28 5.36
C ASN A 92 8.70 -7.14 5.63
N GLY A 93 7.92 -6.79 4.60
CA GLY A 93 6.47 -6.62 4.70
C GLY A 93 5.73 -7.94 4.60
N TYR A 94 4.67 -8.11 5.38
CA TYR A 94 3.78 -9.26 5.30
C TYR A 94 2.38 -8.81 4.95
N VAL A 95 1.78 -9.39 3.91
CA VAL A 95 0.37 -9.17 3.60
C VAL A 95 -0.44 -9.87 4.69
N ILE A 96 -1.26 -9.10 5.42
CA ILE A 96 -2.08 -9.59 6.54
C ILE A 96 -3.58 -9.55 6.25
N GLN A 97 -3.98 -8.84 5.20
CA GLN A 97 -5.37 -8.75 4.75
C GLN A 97 -5.38 -8.53 3.24
N HIS A 98 -6.35 -9.14 2.56
CA HIS A 98 -6.61 -8.97 1.13
C HIS A 98 -8.12 -8.99 0.89
N GLU A 99 -8.59 -8.10 0.04
CA GLU A 99 -10.00 -7.89 -0.29
C GLU A 99 -10.10 -7.54 -1.78
N VAL A 100 -11.09 -8.14 -2.45
CA VAL A 100 -11.46 -7.78 -3.81
C VAL A 100 -12.89 -7.27 -3.77
N ASP A 101 -13.09 -6.09 -4.31
CA ASP A 101 -14.39 -5.45 -4.43
C ASP A 101 -14.72 -5.24 -5.90
N PHE A 102 -15.93 -5.60 -6.31
CA PHE A 102 -16.40 -5.47 -7.68
C PHE A 102 -17.76 -4.78 -7.70
N ASP A 103 -17.83 -3.66 -8.41
CA ASP A 103 -19.05 -2.90 -8.63
C ASP A 103 -19.27 -2.74 -10.13
N ALA A 104 -20.34 -3.35 -10.65
CA ALA A 104 -20.67 -3.28 -12.08
C ALA A 104 -21.20 -1.89 -12.53
N ILE A 105 -21.51 -1.00 -11.59
CA ILE A 105 -22.14 0.30 -11.83
C ILE A 105 -21.09 1.43 -11.75
N ASP A 106 -20.05 1.27 -10.92
CA ASP A 106 -18.99 2.27 -10.77
C ASP A 106 -17.99 2.26 -11.94
N SER A 107 -17.38 3.41 -12.15
CA SER A 107 -16.28 3.69 -13.06
C SER A 107 -15.01 2.86 -12.80
N ASN A 108 -14.74 2.48 -11.55
CA ASN A 108 -13.69 1.52 -11.23
C ASN A 108 -14.36 0.19 -10.86
N SER A 109 -14.55 -0.65 -11.88
CA SER A 109 -15.39 -1.84 -11.72
C SER A 109 -14.78 -2.91 -10.82
N MET A 110 -13.46 -2.95 -10.65
CA MET A 110 -12.81 -3.94 -9.81
C MET A 110 -11.58 -3.36 -9.08
N LEU A 111 -11.60 -3.49 -7.75
CA LEU A 111 -10.61 -2.93 -6.84
C LEU A 111 -10.01 -4.04 -5.98
N ILE A 112 -8.69 -3.98 -5.78
CA ILE A 112 -8.00 -4.84 -4.82
C ILE A 112 -7.50 -3.97 -3.68
N SER A 113 -7.93 -4.28 -2.46
CA SER A 113 -7.47 -3.63 -1.24
C SER A 113 -6.72 -4.62 -0.36
N PHE A 114 -5.56 -4.24 0.14
CA PHE A 114 -4.75 -5.11 0.98
C PHE A 114 -3.98 -4.33 2.03
N VAL A 115 -3.57 -5.02 3.09
CA VAL A 115 -2.82 -4.45 4.21
C VAL A 115 -1.50 -5.17 4.37
N ILE A 116 -0.41 -4.40 4.40
CA ILE A 116 0.93 -4.87 4.70
C ILE A 116 1.29 -4.46 6.13
N SER A 117 1.81 -5.39 6.92
CA SER A 117 2.57 -5.10 8.14
C SER A 117 4.05 -5.07 7.78
N ALA A 118 4.68 -3.90 7.80
CA ALA A 118 6.08 -3.71 7.44
C ALA A 118 6.97 -3.56 8.68
N GLU A 119 8.23 -3.99 8.55
CA GLU A 119 9.25 -3.73 9.58
C GLU A 119 9.96 -2.40 9.32
N THR A 120 10.27 -2.11 8.06
CA THR A 120 11.04 -0.92 7.62
C THR A 120 10.41 -0.31 6.38
#